data_AF-A0A4S0MXB3-F1
#
_entry.id   AF-A0A4S0MXB3-F1
#
_cell.length_a   1.000
_cell.length_b   1.000
_cell.length_c   1.000
_cell.angle_alpha   90.00
_cell.angle_beta   90.00
_cell.angle_gamma   90.00
#
_symmetry.space_group_name_H-M   'P 1'
#
loop_
_entity.id
_entity.type
_entity.pdbx_description
1 polymer ?
#
loop_
_entity_poly.entity_id
_entity_poly.type
_entity_poly.pdbx_seq_one_letter_code
_entity_poly.pdbx_strand_id
1 'polypeptide(L)'
;RIPAQTLERLWTMLAHNQAGLLNASRLAANLSVSAPTISSYVDLLVDLLLIRRLPPLHANTGKRLVKTPKVYVRDSGLVHALLGIETADSLAGHPVVGASWEGFVLENLISVAPP
;
A
#
# COMPACT_ATOMS: atom_id res chain seq x y z
N ARG A 1 -16.55 15.98 -0.35
CA ARG A 1 -15.20 16.48 -0.70
C ARG A 1 -14.18 15.69 0.11
N ILE A 2 -13.16 15.10 -0.52
CA ILE A 2 -12.12 14.36 0.21
C ILE A 2 -11.17 15.38 0.85
N PRO A 3 -11.00 15.42 2.18
CA PRO A 3 -10.05 16.33 2.80
C PRO A 3 -8.63 15.90 2.42
N ALA A 4 -7.87 16.80 1.77
CA ALA A 4 -6.53 16.50 1.26
C ALA A 4 -5.58 15.97 2.36
N GLN A 5 -5.60 16.60 3.55
CA GLN A 5 -4.81 16.15 4.69
C GLN A 5 -5.16 14.74 5.17
N THR A 6 -6.43 14.33 5.12
CA THR A 6 -6.83 12.97 5.49
C THR A 6 -6.30 11.95 4.49
N LEU A 7 -6.32 12.28 3.20
CA LEU A 7 -5.80 11.42 2.15
C LEU A 7 -4.28 11.28 2.22
N GLU A 8 -3.58 12.39 2.48
CA GLU A 8 -2.12 12.39 2.71
C GLU A 8 -1.75 11.50 3.90
N ARG A 9 -2.40 11.71 5.06
CA ARG A 9 -2.17 10.87 6.25
C ARG A 9 -2.47 9.40 5.98
N LEU A 10 -3.55 9.09 5.26
CA LEU A 10 -3.85 7.72 4.84
C LEU A 10 -2.71 7.15 3.99
N TRP A 11 -2.20 7.91 3.03
CA TRP A 11 -1.12 7.46 2.15
C TRP A 11 0.17 7.19 2.92
N THR A 12 0.55 8.08 3.84
CA THR A 12 1.69 7.87 4.76
C THR A 12 1.50 6.62 5.62
N MET A 13 0.30 6.39 6.17
CA MET A 13 0.00 5.17 6.92
C MET A 13 0.11 3.90 6.08
N LEU A 14 -0.25 3.96 4.80
CA LEU A 14 -0.09 2.85 3.86
C LEU A 14 1.38 2.61 3.53
N ALA A 15 2.21 3.66 3.43
CA ALA A 15 3.66 3.53 3.27
C ALA A 15 4.31 2.87 4.50
N HIS A 16 3.86 3.18 5.72
CA HIS A 16 4.29 2.47 6.93
C HIS A 16 3.83 1.00 6.95
N ASN A 17 2.69 0.68 6.33
CA ASN A 17 2.14 -0.67 6.20
C ASN A 17 2.51 -1.33 4.86
N GLN A 18 3.66 -0.97 4.27
CA GLN A 18 4.12 -1.54 3.01
C GLN A 18 4.20 -3.07 3.08
N ALA A 19 3.68 -3.75 2.06
CA ALA A 19 3.55 -5.22 1.99
C ALA A 19 2.70 -5.85 3.12
N GLY A 20 2.00 -5.04 3.92
CA GLY A 20 1.13 -5.47 5.00
C GLY A 20 -0.31 -5.75 4.53
N LEU A 21 -1.06 -6.49 5.35
CA LEU A 21 -2.48 -6.74 5.09
C LEU A 21 -3.31 -5.46 5.26
N LEU A 22 -4.28 -5.24 4.39
CA LEU A 22 -5.18 -4.09 4.48
C LEU A 22 -6.20 -4.27 5.62
N ASN A 23 -6.01 -3.55 6.72
CA ASN A 23 -7.01 -3.47 7.79
C ASN A 23 -7.72 -2.11 7.75
N ALA A 24 -8.80 -2.03 6.97
CA ALA A 24 -9.57 -0.79 6.80
C ALA A 24 -10.13 -0.26 8.13
N SER A 25 -10.58 -1.14 9.03
CA SER A 25 -11.12 -0.75 10.33
C SER A 25 -10.06 -0.06 11.22
N ARG A 26 -8.83 -0.56 11.22
CA ARG A 26 -7.72 0.04 11.98
C ARG A 26 -7.34 1.41 11.41
N LEU A 27 -7.25 1.52 10.09
CA LEU A 27 -6.95 2.79 9.42
C LEU A 27 -8.05 3.84 9.67
N ALA A 28 -9.31 3.39 9.64
CA ALA A 28 -10.49 4.22 9.88
C ALA A 28 -10.51 4.79 11.31
N ALA A 29 -10.21 3.96 12.31
CA ALA A 29 -10.10 4.38 13.70
C ALA A 29 -9.03 5.46 13.89
N ASN A 30 -7.84 5.27 13.30
CA ASN A 30 -6.72 6.21 13.40
C ASN A 30 -6.97 7.56 12.72
N LEU A 31 -7.86 7.59 11.72
CA LEU A 31 -8.22 8.80 10.96
C LEU A 31 -9.58 9.38 11.36
N SER A 32 -10.25 8.79 12.35
CA SER A 32 -11.58 9.18 12.83
C SER A 32 -12.63 9.26 11.71
N VAL A 33 -12.59 8.30 10.79
CA VAL A 33 -13.55 8.13 9.69
C VAL A 33 -14.15 6.72 9.73
N SER A 34 -15.14 6.44 8.88
CA SER A 34 -15.72 5.09 8.78
C SER A 34 -14.86 4.16 7.91
N ALA A 35 -14.93 2.85 8.17
CA ALA A 35 -14.22 1.85 7.36
C ALA A 35 -14.63 1.88 5.86
N PRO A 36 -15.92 2.03 5.50
CA PRO A 36 -16.31 2.20 4.09
C PRO A 36 -15.66 3.42 3.41
N THR A 37 -15.48 4.52 4.15
CA THR A 37 -14.79 5.71 3.63
C THR A 37 -13.32 5.42 3.35
N ILE A 38 -12.62 4.72 4.25
CA ILE A 38 -11.23 4.29 4.00
C ILE A 38 -11.16 3.35 2.79
N SER A 39 -12.04 2.37 2.69
CA SER A 39 -12.07 1.47 1.53
C SER A 39 -12.23 2.25 0.24
N SER A 40 -13.16 3.22 0.20
CA SER A 40 -13.38 4.10 -0.95
C SER A 40 -12.14 4.94 -1.29
N TYR A 41 -11.41 5.44 -0.29
CA TYR A 41 -10.17 6.18 -0.53
C TYR A 41 -9.04 5.28 -1.04
N VAL A 42 -8.94 4.05 -0.53
CA VAL A 42 -7.97 3.08 -1.04
C VAL A 42 -8.33 2.67 -2.46
N ASP A 43 -9.61 2.46 -2.78
CA ASP A 43 -10.09 2.19 -4.14
C ASP A 43 -9.70 3.32 -5.09
N LEU A 44 -9.94 4.58 -4.69
CA LEU A 44 -9.50 5.74 -5.46
C LEU A 44 -7.99 5.75 -5.71
N LEU A 45 -7.16 5.48 -4.69
CA LEU A 45 -5.70 5.43 -4.86
C LEU A 45 -5.24 4.26 -5.73
N VAL A 46 -6.00 3.17 -5.78
CA VAL A 46 -5.77 2.04 -6.69
C VAL A 46 -6.12 2.45 -8.13
N ASP A 47 -7.26 3.10 -8.34
CA ASP A 47 -7.70 3.58 -9.65
C ASP A 47 -6.75 4.65 -10.23
N LEU A 48 -6.16 5.47 -9.35
CA LEU A 48 -5.11 6.43 -9.69
C LEU A 48 -3.73 5.78 -9.91
N LEU A 49 -3.63 4.46 -9.82
CA LEU A 49 -2.39 3.71 -9.99
C LEU A 49 -1.29 4.10 -8.99
N LEU A 50 -1.66 4.66 -7.83
CA LEU A 50 -0.72 5.00 -6.75
C LEU A 50 -0.52 3.83 -5.79
N ILE A 51 -1.53 2.99 -5.65
CA ILE A 51 -1.56 1.86 -4.74
C ILE A 51 -1.88 0.56 -5.49
N ARG A 52 -1.27 -0.53 -5.06
CA ARG A 52 -1.59 -1.89 -5.51
C ARG A 52 -2.15 -2.71 -4.36
N ARG A 53 -3.21 -3.47 -4.65
CA ARG A 53 -3.62 -4.63 -3.86
C ARG A 53 -3.04 -5.87 -4.49
N LEU A 54 -2.29 -6.65 -3.73
CA LEU A 54 -1.77 -7.95 -4.15
C LEU A 54 -2.67 -9.04 -3.55
N PRO A 55 -3.51 -9.72 -4.36
CA PRO A 55 -4.34 -10.82 -3.89
C PRO A 55 -3.46 -11.98 -3.37
N PRO A 56 -3.92 -12.72 -2.36
CA PRO A 56 -3.16 -13.84 -1.84
C PRO A 56 -3.11 -14.99 -2.85
N LEU A 57 -1.95 -15.62 -2.98
CA LEU A 57 -1.77 -16.79 -3.82
C LEU A 57 -2.35 -18.03 -3.13
N HIS A 58 -3.49 -18.52 -3.63
CA HIS A 58 -4.12 -19.77 -3.13
C HIS A 58 -4.61 -20.67 -4.26
N ALA A 59 -4.54 -21.99 -4.10
CA ALA A 59 -5.09 -22.90 -5.11
C ALA A 59 -6.59 -22.68 -5.38
N ASN A 60 -7.35 -22.34 -4.33
CA ASN A 60 -8.77 -22.05 -4.43
C ASN A 60 -8.99 -20.56 -4.79
N THR A 61 -9.51 -20.30 -5.98
CA THR A 61 -9.82 -18.96 -6.52
C THR A 61 -10.84 -18.21 -5.67
N GLY A 62 -11.87 -18.88 -5.14
CA GLY A 62 -12.83 -18.29 -4.21
C GLY A 62 -12.16 -17.78 -2.93
N LYS A 63 -11.20 -18.54 -2.39
CA LYS A 63 -10.40 -18.08 -1.23
C LYS A 63 -9.48 -16.91 -1.56
N ARG A 64 -9.10 -16.70 -2.83
CA ARG A 64 -8.33 -15.50 -3.23
C ARG A 64 -9.16 -14.22 -3.16
N LEU A 65 -10.46 -14.31 -3.47
CA LEU A 65 -11.38 -13.16 -3.49
C LEU A 65 -11.76 -12.67 -2.08
N VAL A 66 -11.85 -13.59 -1.12
CA VAL A 66 -12.37 -13.27 0.22
C VAL A 66 -11.27 -12.88 1.20
N LYS A 67 -10.02 -13.33 0.96
CA LYS A 67 -8.92 -13.05 1.88
C LYS A 67 -8.37 -11.63 1.69
N THR A 68 -8.02 -11.01 2.80
CA THR A 68 -7.42 -9.67 2.83
C THR A 68 -6.16 -9.62 1.96
N PRO A 69 -6.09 -8.70 0.97
CA PRO A 69 -4.91 -8.54 0.15
C PRO A 69 -3.79 -7.83 0.93
N LYS A 70 -2.55 -8.02 0.48
CA LYS A 70 -1.45 -7.13 0.84
C LYS A 70 -1.59 -5.81 0.08
N VAL A 71 -1.07 -4.72 0.64
CA VAL A 71 -1.08 -3.41 -0.01
C VAL A 71 0.33 -2.87 -0.19
N TYR A 72 0.57 -2.25 -1.34
CA TYR A 72 1.81 -1.59 -1.69
C TYR A 72 1.50 -0.20 -2.23
N VAL A 73 2.22 0.81 -1.74
CA VAL A 73 2.45 2.00 -2.56
C VAL A 73 3.40 1.58 -3.68
N ARG A 74 3.02 1.88 -4.93
CA ARG A 74 3.68 1.28 -6.10
C ARG A 74 5.09 1.80 -6.34
N ASP A 75 5.28 3.10 -6.17
CA ASP A 75 6.58 3.74 -6.37
C ASP A 75 7.41 3.73 -5.08
N SER A 76 8.63 3.18 -5.15
CA SER A 76 9.54 3.11 -4.00
C SER A 76 10.05 4.48 -3.57
N GLY A 77 10.24 5.41 -4.51
CA GLY A 77 10.62 6.79 -4.21
C GLY A 77 9.52 7.52 -3.44
N LEU A 78 8.24 7.30 -3.79
CA LEU A 78 7.11 7.80 -3.01
C LEU A 78 7.03 7.18 -1.62
N VAL A 79 7.30 5.87 -1.48
CA VAL A 79 7.41 5.23 -0.16
C VAL A 79 8.49 5.93 0.67
N HIS A 80 9.67 6.12 0.09
CA HIS A 80 10.80 6.74 0.80
C HIS A 80 10.49 8.20 1.17
N ALA A 81 9.92 8.97 0.25
CA ALA A 81 9.51 10.35 0.50
C ALA A 81 8.45 10.44 1.62
N LEU A 82 7.41 9.59 1.58
CA LEU A 82 6.37 9.56 2.62
C LEU A 82 6.90 9.14 4.00
N LEU A 83 7.99 8.38 4.04
CA LEU A 83 8.64 7.91 5.26
C LEU A 83 9.82 8.77 5.70
N GLY A 84 10.16 9.84 4.95
CA GLY A 84 11.31 10.71 5.25
C GLY A 84 12.66 10.02 5.10
N ILE A 85 12.77 9.04 4.19
CA ILE A 85 14.01 8.30 3.90
C ILE A 85 14.70 8.98 2.72
N GLU A 86 15.85 9.61 2.97
CA GLU A 86 16.56 10.41 1.95
C GLU A 86 17.85 9.75 1.45
N THR A 87 18.43 8.82 2.21
CA THR A 87 19.73 8.21 1.91
C THR A 87 19.68 6.69 1.90
N ALA A 88 20.62 6.09 1.16
CA ALA A 88 20.77 4.63 1.12
C ALA A 88 21.06 4.03 2.50
N ASP A 89 21.88 4.70 3.31
CA ASP A 89 22.18 4.25 4.68
C ASP A 89 20.95 4.31 5.59
N SER A 90 20.13 5.36 5.46
CA SER A 90 18.85 5.46 6.17
C SER A 90 17.92 4.33 5.77
N LEU A 91 17.82 4.04 4.46
CA LEU A 91 17.02 2.93 3.96
C LEU A 91 17.52 1.59 4.50
N ALA A 92 18.83 1.34 4.48
CA ALA A 92 19.42 0.09 4.95
C ALA A 92 19.11 -0.22 6.42
N GLY A 93 19.01 0.82 7.26
CA GLY A 93 18.61 0.69 8.67
C GLY A 93 17.10 0.73 8.91
N HIS A 94 16.28 1.09 7.92
CA HIS A 94 14.85 1.28 8.10
C HIS A 94 14.07 -0.04 8.00
N PRO A 95 13.10 -0.32 8.90
CA PRO A 95 12.31 -1.56 8.87
C PRO A 95 11.56 -1.83 7.56
N VAL A 96 11.29 -0.78 6.78
CA VAL A 96 10.59 -0.89 5.49
C VAL A 96 11.47 -1.48 4.38
N VAL A 97 12.79 -1.57 4.54
CA VAL A 97 13.72 -1.92 3.46
C VAL A 97 13.31 -3.17 2.69
N GLY A 98 12.95 -4.24 3.41
CA GLY A 98 12.50 -5.49 2.81
C GLY A 98 11.19 -5.35 2.05
N ALA A 99 10.19 -4.69 2.66
CA ALA A 99 8.88 -4.49 2.05
C ALA A 99 8.93 -3.52 0.85
N SER A 100 9.80 -2.51 0.93
CA SER A 100 10.08 -1.56 -0.15
C SER A 100 10.75 -2.27 -1.33
N TRP A 101 11.76 -3.12 -1.06
CA TRP A 101 12.41 -3.95 -2.07
C TRP A 101 11.44 -4.93 -2.73
N GLU A 102 10.61 -5.63 -1.94
CA GLU A 102 9.56 -6.52 -2.45
C GLU A 102 8.60 -5.77 -3.39
N GLY A 103 8.16 -4.57 -2.99
CA GLY A 103 7.30 -3.72 -3.82
C GLY A 103 7.97 -3.28 -5.13
N PHE A 104 9.24 -2.88 -5.08
CA PHE A 104 10.02 -2.52 -6.25
C PHE A 104 10.12 -3.69 -7.24
N VAL A 105 10.50 -4.88 -6.77
CA VAL A 105 10.60 -6.09 -7.61
C VAL A 105 9.23 -6.45 -8.18
N LEU A 106 8.17 -6.39 -7.38
CA LEU A 106 6.80 -6.67 -7.81
C LEU A 106 6.39 -5.81 -9.00
N GLU A 107 6.58 -4.48 -8.93
CA GLU A 107 6.20 -3.58 -10.01
C GLU A 107 7.04 -3.79 -11.28
N ASN A 108 8.33 -4.10 -11.13
CA ASN A 108 9.19 -4.45 -12.26
C ASN A 108 8.76 -5.76 -12.94
N LEU A 109 8.35 -6.77 -12.16
CA LEU A 109 7.87 -8.03 -12.73
C LEU A 109 6.54 -7.84 -13.47
N ILE A 110 5.63 -7.04 -12.91
CA ILE A 110 4.32 -6.78 -13.53
C ILE A 110 4.47 -5.97 -14.81
N SER A 111 5.43 -5.06 -14.90
CA SER A 111 5.62 -4.23 -16.11
C SER A 111 6.07 -5.04 -17.33
N VAL A 112 6.71 -6.20 -17.11
CA VAL A 112 7.18 -7.11 -18.17
C VAL A 112 6.34 -8.38 -18.29
N ALA A 113 5.37 -8.58 -17.40
CA ALA A 113 4.49 -9.74 -17.44
C ALA A 113 3.55 -9.66 -18.65
N PRO A 114 3.28 -10.80 -19.33
CA PRO A 114 2.25 -10.84 -20.37
C PRO A 114 0.87 -10.51 -19.78
N PRO A 115 -0.04 -9.93 -20.59
CA PRO A 115 -1.39 -9.57 -20.17
C PRO A 115 -2.24 -10.79 -19.76
#